data_AF-A0A8H3XFK6-F1
#
_entry.id   AF-A0A8H3XFK6-F1
#
_cell.length_a   1.000
_cell.length_b   1.000
_cell.length_c   1.000
_cell.angle_alpha   90.00
_cell.angle_beta   90.00
_cell.angle_gamma   90.00
#
_symmetry.space_group_name_H-M   'P 1'
#
loop_
_entity.id
_entity.type
_entity.pdbx_description
1 polymer ?
#
loop_
_entity_poly.entity_id
_entity_poly.type
_entity_poly.pdbx_seq_one_letter_code
_entity_poly.pdbx_strand_id
1 'polypeptide(L)'
;MALSSFPEYNGSCHPEDWLRKFKLVATVQEKISSESEIFLKTDPSFSIFKIESEHKLLALRFTHLTDVKDFIIELRQLLADAEIFDPKLQKQSILKILPTNLSDTLGLKIAESQDIHEVFINLRNFLSQYKRVLKYGSVITLRHIDTGKLLSSSLHKYTGGSKQYWAYAVNCRATDYESWTVMPELIKDGVPPVYQKDLIVCYGDKITLLNNGTGQKLHSHPYERFNPQ
;
A
#
# COMPACT_ATOMS: atom_id res chain seq x y z
N MET A 1 4.76 49.16 24.76
CA MET A 1 3.75 48.20 24.27
C MET A 1 4.25 46.82 24.70
N ALA A 2 3.64 46.20 25.71
CA ALA A 2 4.15 44.96 26.27
C ALA A 2 3.88 43.80 25.30
N LEU A 3 4.94 43.07 24.92
CA LEU A 3 4.81 41.76 24.27
C LEU A 3 4.03 40.88 25.25
N SER A 4 2.83 40.45 24.88
CA SER A 4 2.07 39.45 25.64
C SER A 4 2.95 38.20 25.79
N SER A 5 3.27 37.84 27.03
CA SER A 5 4.05 36.64 27.33
C SER A 5 3.31 35.40 26.80
N PHE A 6 4.06 34.48 26.20
CA PHE A 6 3.51 33.20 25.80
C PHE A 6 2.89 32.47 27.00
N PRO A 7 1.79 31.74 26.82
CA PRO A 7 1.20 30.97 27.90
C PRO A 7 2.15 29.83 28.30
N GLU A 8 2.67 29.84 29.53
CA GLU A 8 3.49 28.73 30.06
C GLU A 8 2.63 27.47 30.25
N TYR A 9 3.19 26.30 29.91
CA TYR A 9 2.52 25.03 30.15
C TYR A 9 2.64 24.62 31.62
N ASN A 10 1.53 24.73 32.34
CA ASN A 10 1.46 24.38 33.78
C ASN A 10 0.80 23.01 34.03
N GLY A 11 0.63 22.17 33.01
CA GLY A 11 -0.01 20.85 33.13
C GLY A 11 -1.53 20.88 33.36
N SER A 12 -2.18 22.06 33.36
CA SER A 12 -3.62 22.18 33.62
C SER A 12 -4.54 21.83 32.44
N CYS A 13 -3.98 21.57 31.26
CA CYS A 13 -4.73 21.17 30.07
C CYS A 13 -3.96 20.13 29.23
N HIS A 14 -4.67 19.45 28.33
CA HIS A 14 -4.07 18.49 27.43
C HIS A 14 -3.01 19.18 26.54
N PRO A 15 -1.85 18.54 26.25
CA PRO A 15 -0.79 19.15 25.43
C PRO A 15 -1.30 19.70 24.08
N GLU A 16 -2.24 19.01 23.43
CA GLU A 16 -2.86 19.48 22.18
C GLU A 16 -3.70 20.76 22.35
N ASP A 17 -4.42 20.91 23.47
CA ASP A 17 -5.23 22.09 23.74
C ASP A 17 -4.37 23.30 24.08
N TRP A 18 -3.26 23.06 24.79
CA TRP A 18 -2.24 24.09 25.02
C TRP A 18 -1.58 24.50 23.71
N LEU A 19 -1.21 23.55 22.85
CA LEU A 19 -0.65 23.80 21.52
C LEU A 19 -1.61 24.60 20.63
N ARG A 20 -2.92 24.35 20.69
CA ARG A 20 -3.91 25.17 19.95
C ARG A 20 -3.92 26.62 20.44
N LYS A 21 -3.89 26.83 21.76
CA LYS A 21 -3.82 28.18 22.35
C LYS A 21 -2.50 28.86 22.01
N PHE A 22 -1.40 28.13 22.06
CA PHE A 22 -0.08 28.62 21.70
C PHE A 22 -0.02 28.99 20.21
N LYS A 23 -0.46 28.10 19.30
CA LYS A 23 -0.51 28.37 17.85
C LYS A 23 -1.34 29.61 17.55
N LEU A 24 -2.46 29.80 18.23
CA LEU A 24 -3.27 31.02 18.11
C LEU A 24 -2.47 32.27 18.49
N VAL A 25 -1.75 32.24 19.62
CA VAL A 25 -0.90 33.35 20.10
C VAL A 25 0.27 33.60 19.15
N ALA A 26 0.92 32.55 18.66
CA ALA A 26 2.02 32.62 17.71
C ALA A 26 1.59 33.16 16.34
N THR A 27 0.43 32.73 15.81
CA THR A 27 -0.15 33.26 14.56
C THR A 27 -0.55 34.74 14.69
N VAL A 28 -0.99 35.17 15.89
CA VAL A 28 -1.22 36.59 16.18
C VAL A 28 0.10 37.38 16.29
N GLN A 29 1.20 36.73 16.65
CA GLN A 29 2.55 37.29 16.75
C GLN A 29 3.43 37.08 15.49
N GLU A 30 2.93 36.38 14.47
CA GLU A 30 3.63 35.90 13.25
C GLU A 30 4.10 36.99 12.28
N LYS A 31 4.23 38.23 12.77
CA LYS A 31 5.08 39.23 12.13
C LYS A 31 6.56 39.11 12.52
N ILE A 32 6.97 38.12 13.34
CA ILE A 32 8.33 38.08 13.92
C ILE A 32 8.96 36.65 13.90
N SER A 33 9.90 36.48 12.97
CA SER A 33 11.27 35.93 13.10
C SER A 33 11.56 34.58 13.78
N SER A 34 12.68 33.97 13.36
CA SER A 34 13.32 32.71 13.81
C SER A 34 13.52 32.54 15.33
N GLU A 35 13.42 33.61 16.12
CA GLU A 35 13.49 33.56 17.59
C GLU A 35 12.34 32.79 18.23
N SER A 36 11.15 32.84 17.61
CA SER A 36 9.97 32.12 18.09
C SER A 36 10.11 30.59 17.94
N GLU A 37 10.82 30.14 16.90
CA GLU A 37 11.12 28.72 16.67
C GLU A 37 12.11 28.18 17.71
N ILE A 38 13.09 28.98 18.11
CA ILE A 38 14.07 28.62 19.16
C ILE A 38 13.37 28.49 20.52
N PHE A 39 12.49 29.45 20.85
CA PHE A 39 11.74 29.43 22.12
C PHE A 39 10.80 28.22 22.23
N LEU A 40 10.15 27.86 21.12
CA LEU A 40 9.30 26.67 21.01
C LEU A 40 10.08 25.38 21.29
N LYS A 41 11.26 25.24 20.68
CA LYS A 41 12.09 24.03 20.83
C LYS A 41 12.72 23.90 22.21
N THR A 42 12.83 24.99 22.96
CA THR A 42 13.31 24.97 24.34
C THR A 42 12.25 24.55 25.37
N ASP A 43 10.96 24.59 25.03
CA ASP A 43 9.89 24.19 25.94
C ASP A 43 9.81 22.65 26.07
N PRO A 44 9.75 22.08 27.28
CA PRO A 44 9.62 20.63 27.48
C PRO A 44 8.42 20.01 26.74
N SER A 45 7.32 20.75 26.56
CA SER A 45 6.12 20.28 25.86
C SER A 45 6.39 19.97 24.40
N PHE A 46 7.35 20.66 23.76
CA PHE A 46 7.75 20.37 22.40
C PHE A 46 8.38 18.97 22.30
N SER A 47 9.27 18.63 23.23
CA SER A 47 9.90 17.30 23.26
C SER A 47 8.88 16.18 23.51
N ILE A 48 7.89 16.42 24.39
CA ILE A 48 6.80 15.48 24.67
C ILE A 48 5.95 15.28 23.41
N PHE A 49 5.56 16.37 22.75
CA PHE A 49 4.77 16.32 21.52
C PHE A 49 5.49 15.58 20.38
N LYS A 50 6.80 15.81 20.23
CA LYS A 50 7.63 15.11 19.25
C LYS A 50 7.60 13.60 19.50
N ILE A 51 7.87 13.17 20.74
CA ILE A 51 7.85 11.74 21.13
C ILE A 51 6.45 11.13 20.91
N GLU A 52 5.40 11.86 21.26
CA GLU A 52 4.03 11.39 21.06
C GLU A 52 3.68 11.23 19.58
N SER A 53 4.15 12.15 18.74
CA SER A 53 4.00 12.08 17.28
C SER A 53 4.76 10.88 16.69
N GLU A 54 5.96 10.58 17.17
CA GLU A 54 6.71 9.37 16.80
C GLU A 54 5.95 8.09 17.18
N HIS A 55 5.35 8.04 18.37
CA HIS A 55 4.52 6.90 18.80
C HIS A 55 3.26 6.75 17.94
N LYS A 56 2.56 7.86 17.66
CA LYS A 56 1.40 7.87 16.76
C LYS A 56 1.78 7.42 15.35
N LEU A 57 2.94 7.85 14.85
CA LEU A 57 3.48 7.41 13.55
C LEU A 57 3.68 5.89 13.51
N LEU A 58 4.32 5.29 14.51
CA LEU A 58 4.54 3.84 14.54
C LEU A 58 3.25 3.03 14.75
N ALA A 59 2.24 3.64 15.38
CA ALA A 59 0.91 3.06 15.54
C ALA A 59 0.01 3.22 14.31
N LEU A 60 0.40 4.09 13.36
CA LEU A 60 -0.38 4.36 12.15
C LEU A 60 -0.50 3.09 11.31
N ARG A 61 -1.73 2.68 11.00
CA ARG A 61 -2.00 1.48 10.20
C ARG A 61 -2.96 1.78 9.05
N PHE A 62 -2.59 1.30 7.87
CA PHE A 62 -3.48 1.32 6.72
C PHE A 62 -4.44 0.12 6.75
N THR A 63 -5.74 0.37 6.69
CA THR A 63 -6.77 -0.68 6.60
C THR A 63 -7.60 -0.52 5.33
N HIS A 64 -8.38 -1.54 4.97
CA HIS A 64 -9.27 -1.47 3.81
C HIS A 64 -10.36 -0.38 3.93
N LEU A 65 -10.68 0.06 5.15
CA LEU A 65 -11.65 1.14 5.41
C LEU A 65 -11.01 2.53 5.30
N THR A 66 -9.69 2.64 5.54
CA THR A 66 -8.97 3.91 5.61
C THR A 66 -8.92 4.59 4.25
N ASP A 67 -9.35 5.85 4.11
CA ASP A 67 -9.16 6.58 2.86
C ASP A 67 -7.67 6.80 2.55
N VAL A 68 -7.27 6.58 1.29
CA VAL A 68 -5.86 6.67 0.89
C VAL A 68 -5.35 8.11 1.00
N LYS A 69 -6.18 9.09 0.64
CA LYS A 69 -5.80 10.50 0.73
C LYS A 69 -5.59 10.90 2.18
N ASP A 70 -6.54 10.55 3.05
CA ASP A 70 -6.49 10.92 4.47
C ASP A 70 -5.30 10.26 5.16
N PHE A 71 -5.03 8.98 4.88
CA PHE A 71 -3.84 8.29 5.39
C PHE A 71 -2.53 8.99 4.99
N ILE A 72 -2.39 9.39 3.72
CA ILE A 72 -1.16 10.06 3.24
C ILE A 72 -0.99 11.43 3.89
N ILE A 73 -2.09 12.16 4.13
CA ILE A 73 -2.06 13.46 4.82
C ILE A 73 -1.61 13.27 6.27
N GLU A 74 -2.22 12.33 7.00
CA GLU A 74 -1.90 12.04 8.39
C GLU A 74 -0.45 11.57 8.55
N LEU A 75 0.01 10.65 7.69
CA LEU A 75 1.40 10.20 7.63
C LEU A 75 2.38 11.36 7.46
N ARG A 76 2.09 12.28 6.53
CA ARG A 76 2.94 13.47 6.30
C ARG A 76 2.98 14.40 7.49
N GLN A 77 1.83 14.61 8.15
CA GLN A 77 1.75 15.43 9.36
C GLN A 77 2.56 14.81 10.48
N LEU A 78 2.39 13.52 10.76
CA LEU A 78 3.13 12.82 11.81
C LEU A 78 4.64 12.81 11.58
N LEU A 79 5.09 12.68 10.33
CA LEU A 79 6.52 12.80 10.00
C LEU A 79 7.06 14.20 10.27
N ALA A 80 6.30 15.25 9.94
CA ALA A 80 6.69 16.63 10.18
C ALA A 80 6.67 16.99 11.67
N ASP A 81 5.63 16.57 12.39
CA ASP A 81 5.46 16.78 13.84
C ASP A 81 6.52 16.04 14.67
N ALA A 82 7.00 14.90 14.18
CA ALA A 82 8.13 14.16 14.74
C ALA A 82 9.52 14.73 14.33
N GLU A 83 9.56 15.83 13.56
CA GLU A 83 10.78 16.40 12.96
C GLU A 83 11.62 15.38 12.13
N ILE A 84 10.96 14.40 11.51
CA ILE A 84 11.63 13.41 10.65
C ILE A 84 11.72 14.00 9.25
N PHE A 85 12.74 14.82 8.99
CA PHE A 85 12.99 15.45 7.69
C PHE A 85 14.04 14.74 6.84
N ASP A 86 14.89 13.91 7.45
CA ASP A 86 15.90 13.15 6.71
C ASP A 86 15.21 12.12 5.78
N PRO A 87 15.49 12.15 4.47
CA PRO A 87 14.83 11.25 3.51
C PRO A 87 15.03 9.76 3.80
N LYS A 88 16.19 9.37 4.36
CA LYS A 88 16.44 7.95 4.69
C LYS A 88 15.61 7.52 5.88
N LEU A 89 15.53 8.35 6.93
CA LEU A 89 14.68 8.08 8.09
C LEU A 89 13.20 8.07 7.72
N GLN A 90 12.74 9.01 6.89
CA GLN A 90 11.36 9.03 6.40
C GLN A 90 11.01 7.71 5.70
N LYS A 91 11.85 7.25 4.77
CA LYS A 91 11.66 5.95 4.09
C LYS A 91 11.58 4.79 5.07
N GLN A 92 12.51 4.72 6.04
CA GLN A 92 12.51 3.66 7.04
C GLN A 92 11.24 3.67 7.89
N SER A 93 10.76 4.84 8.30
CA SER A 93 9.50 4.97 9.04
C SER A 93 8.30 4.52 8.21
N ILE A 94 8.24 4.92 6.94
CA ILE A 94 7.18 4.50 6.00
C ILE A 94 7.18 2.97 5.83
N LEU A 95 8.34 2.33 5.74
CA LEU A 95 8.43 0.87 5.62
C LEU A 95 7.93 0.13 6.86
N LYS A 96 8.15 0.69 8.06
CA LYS A 96 7.71 0.06 9.33
C LYS A 96 6.19 0.05 9.50
N ILE A 97 5.51 1.07 8.99
CA ILE A 97 4.05 1.22 9.09
C ILE A 97 3.28 0.48 7.99
N LEU A 98 4.00 0.05 6.94
CA LEU A 98 3.40 -0.66 5.83
C LEU A 98 2.99 -2.09 6.23
N PRO A 99 1.84 -2.57 5.74
CA PRO A 99 1.48 -3.98 5.86
C PRO A 99 2.61 -4.89 5.37
N THR A 100 2.93 -5.95 6.12
CA THR A 100 4.07 -6.84 5.85
C THR A 100 4.02 -7.43 4.44
N ASN A 101 2.82 -7.69 3.93
CA ASN A 101 2.56 -8.21 2.59
C ASN A 101 2.76 -7.19 1.46
N LEU A 102 2.83 -5.89 1.76
CA LEU A 102 3.14 -4.83 0.81
C LEU A 102 4.64 -4.49 0.80
N SER A 103 5.37 -4.91 1.83
CA SER A 103 6.74 -4.48 2.10
C SER A 103 7.76 -4.89 1.03
N ASP A 104 7.65 -6.07 0.42
CA ASP A 104 8.75 -6.59 -0.41
C ASP A 104 8.90 -5.86 -1.76
N THR A 105 7.80 -5.67 -2.50
CA THR A 105 7.84 -5.00 -3.81
C THR A 105 7.83 -3.48 -3.68
N LEU A 106 7.07 -2.95 -2.73
CA LEU A 106 7.03 -1.52 -2.42
C LEU A 106 8.36 -1.07 -1.80
N GLY A 107 8.94 -1.90 -0.94
CA GLY A 107 10.18 -1.61 -0.24
C GLY A 107 11.36 -1.41 -1.17
N LEU A 108 11.48 -2.24 -2.22
CA LEU A 108 12.50 -2.04 -3.26
C LEU A 108 12.33 -0.71 -3.98
N LYS A 109 11.11 -0.37 -4.42
CA LYS A 109 10.85 0.92 -5.08
C LYS A 109 11.10 2.12 -4.16
N ILE A 110 10.70 2.03 -2.89
CA ILE A 110 10.94 3.08 -1.89
C ILE A 110 12.44 3.24 -1.62
N ALA A 111 13.20 2.13 -1.57
CA ALA A 111 14.64 2.15 -1.39
C ALA A 111 15.34 2.84 -2.58
N GLU A 112 14.92 2.53 -3.81
CA GLU A 112 15.50 3.04 -5.05
C GLU A 112 15.13 4.51 -5.38
N SER A 113 13.97 5.00 -4.95
CA SER A 113 13.54 6.39 -5.21
C SER A 113 14.55 7.41 -4.70
N GLN A 114 14.91 8.42 -5.47
CA GLN A 114 15.86 9.45 -4.99
C GLN A 114 15.19 10.57 -4.20
N ASP A 115 13.88 10.75 -4.40
CA ASP A 115 13.09 11.80 -3.79
C ASP A 115 11.97 11.22 -2.93
N ILE A 116 11.71 11.84 -1.78
CA ILE A 116 10.58 11.48 -0.93
C ILE A 116 9.24 11.77 -1.60
N HIS A 117 9.16 12.80 -2.46
CA HIS A 117 7.93 13.08 -3.19
C HIS A 117 7.53 11.89 -4.08
N GLU A 118 8.50 11.27 -4.74
CA GLU A 118 8.31 10.04 -5.52
C GLU A 118 7.86 8.87 -4.64
N VAL A 119 8.44 8.72 -3.45
CA VAL A 119 8.02 7.72 -2.44
C VAL A 119 6.53 7.88 -2.11
N PHE A 120 6.05 9.10 -1.86
CA PHE A 120 4.64 9.35 -1.56
C PHE A 120 3.71 9.10 -2.76
N ILE A 121 4.14 9.42 -3.98
CA ILE A 121 3.36 9.10 -5.20
C ILE A 121 3.24 7.58 -5.34
N ASN A 122 4.35 6.86 -5.22
CA ASN A 122 4.37 5.41 -5.31
C ASN A 122 3.47 4.83 -4.23
N LEU A 123 3.65 5.22 -2.97
CA LEU A 123 2.83 4.78 -1.85
C LEU A 123 1.33 4.98 -2.12
N ARG A 124 0.91 6.17 -2.57
CA ARG A 124 -0.49 6.43 -2.92
C ARG A 124 -1.00 5.46 -3.98
N ASN A 125 -0.25 5.26 -5.05
CA ASN A 125 -0.63 4.36 -6.14
C ASN A 125 -0.78 2.92 -5.66
N PHE A 126 0.15 2.45 -4.83
CA PHE A 126 0.11 1.11 -4.23
C PHE A 126 -1.08 0.93 -3.29
N LEU A 127 -1.31 1.87 -2.36
CA LEU A 127 -2.45 1.79 -1.45
C LEU A 127 -3.80 1.84 -2.19
N SER A 128 -3.87 2.60 -3.28
CA SER A 128 -5.05 2.68 -4.15
C SER A 128 -5.32 1.36 -4.88
N GLN A 129 -4.27 0.66 -5.29
CA GLN A 129 -4.37 -0.68 -5.86
C GLN A 129 -4.73 -1.72 -4.80
N TYR A 130 -4.12 -1.64 -3.62
CA TYR A 130 -4.42 -2.52 -2.48
C TYR A 130 -5.88 -2.42 -2.04
N LYS A 131 -6.47 -1.22 -2.10
CA LYS A 131 -7.91 -1.01 -1.84
C LYS A 131 -8.84 -1.68 -2.83
N ARG A 132 -8.38 -2.07 -4.02
CA ARG A 132 -9.16 -2.92 -4.91
C ARG A 132 -9.14 -4.33 -4.34
N VAL A 133 -9.99 -4.55 -3.33
CA VAL A 133 -10.12 -5.82 -2.62
C VAL A 133 -10.51 -6.89 -3.63
N LEU A 134 -9.52 -7.70 -4.01
CA LEU A 134 -9.75 -8.88 -4.82
C LEU A 134 -10.34 -9.95 -3.89
N LYS A 135 -11.51 -10.47 -4.25
CA LYS A 135 -12.15 -11.56 -3.50
C LYS A 135 -12.14 -12.84 -4.31
N TYR A 136 -12.11 -13.99 -3.66
CA TYR A 136 -12.35 -15.25 -4.32
C TYR A 136 -13.75 -15.24 -4.96
N GLY A 137 -13.82 -15.66 -6.22
CA GLY A 137 -14.99 -15.52 -7.09
C GLY A 137 -15.03 -14.22 -7.91
N SER A 138 -14.09 -13.29 -7.71
CA SER A 138 -13.99 -12.09 -8.55
C SER A 138 -13.57 -12.46 -9.98
N VAL A 139 -14.18 -11.80 -10.96
CA VAL A 139 -13.81 -11.87 -12.37
C VAL A 139 -12.82 -10.75 -12.67
N ILE A 140 -11.66 -11.12 -13.20
CA ILE A 140 -10.57 -10.20 -13.56
C ILE A 140 -10.19 -10.33 -15.03
N THR A 141 -9.48 -9.32 -15.54
CA THR A 141 -8.74 -9.39 -16.80
C THR A 141 -7.27 -9.19 -16.50
N LEU A 142 -6.40 -9.93 -17.20
CA LEU A 142 -4.95 -9.80 -17.08
C LEU A 142 -4.42 -9.06 -18.30
N ARG A 143 -3.83 -7.89 -18.08
CA ARG A 143 -3.26 -7.04 -19.14
C ARG A 143 -1.74 -7.03 -19.06
N HIS A 144 -1.08 -7.35 -20.16
CA HIS A 144 0.37 -7.18 -20.28
C HIS A 144 0.71 -5.69 -20.28
N ILE A 145 1.60 -5.26 -19.38
CA ILE A 145 1.87 -3.84 -19.12
C ILE A 145 2.42 -3.14 -20.36
N ASP A 146 3.40 -3.74 -21.04
CA ASP A 146 4.09 -3.07 -22.15
C ASP A 146 3.26 -3.04 -23.44
N THR A 147 2.56 -4.14 -23.74
CA THR A 147 1.83 -4.28 -25.02
C THR A 147 0.36 -3.90 -24.92
N GLY A 148 -0.18 -3.75 -23.72
CA GLY A 148 -1.62 -3.55 -23.47
C GLY A 148 -2.51 -4.75 -23.83
N LYS A 149 -1.96 -5.83 -24.37
CA LYS A 149 -2.69 -7.05 -24.74
C LYS A 149 -3.24 -7.78 -23.52
N LEU A 150 -4.40 -8.39 -23.67
CA LEU A 150 -5.07 -9.17 -22.65
C LEU A 150 -4.69 -10.65 -22.75
N LEU A 151 -4.59 -11.34 -21.62
CA LEU A 151 -4.44 -12.79 -21.59
C LEU A 151 -5.77 -13.46 -21.92
N SER A 152 -5.76 -14.28 -22.97
CA SER A 152 -6.88 -15.07 -23.46
C SER A 152 -6.59 -16.56 -23.40
N SER A 153 -7.64 -17.37 -23.51
CA SER A 153 -7.58 -18.83 -23.55
C SER A 153 -8.32 -19.37 -24.78
N SER A 154 -7.89 -20.51 -25.31
CA SER A 154 -8.60 -21.23 -26.38
C SER A 154 -8.78 -22.70 -26.03
N LEU A 155 -9.82 -23.31 -26.59
CA LEU A 155 -10.06 -24.76 -26.54
C LEU A 155 -9.06 -25.56 -27.40
N HIS A 156 -8.22 -24.90 -28.20
CA HIS A 156 -7.13 -25.55 -28.91
C HIS A 156 -6.04 -26.00 -27.95
N LYS A 157 -5.48 -27.18 -28.20
CA LYS A 157 -4.39 -27.76 -27.40
C LYS A 157 -3.05 -27.62 -28.10
N TYR A 158 -1.97 -27.45 -27.34
CA TYR A 158 -0.63 -27.52 -27.89
C TYR A 158 -0.37 -28.90 -28.50
N THR A 159 0.22 -28.94 -29.69
CA THR A 159 0.49 -30.19 -30.42
C THR A 159 1.69 -30.95 -29.85
N GLY A 160 2.62 -30.25 -29.18
CA GLY A 160 3.77 -30.83 -28.48
C GLY A 160 3.71 -30.61 -26.95
N GLY A 161 4.52 -31.37 -26.22
CA GLY A 161 4.66 -31.21 -24.76
C GLY A 161 3.41 -31.63 -23.97
N SER A 162 2.96 -30.77 -23.06
CA SER A 162 1.90 -31.04 -22.07
C SER A 162 0.49 -31.18 -22.66
N LYS A 163 0.29 -30.91 -23.95
CA LYS A 163 -1.03 -30.93 -24.64
C LYS A 163 -2.10 -30.08 -23.95
N GLN A 164 -1.68 -29.03 -23.24
CA GLN A 164 -2.59 -28.11 -22.56
C GLN A 164 -3.29 -27.17 -23.53
N TYR A 165 -4.36 -26.57 -23.04
CA TYR A 165 -5.10 -25.51 -23.73
C TYR A 165 -4.23 -24.27 -23.95
N TRP A 166 -4.43 -23.61 -25.08
CA TRP A 166 -3.65 -22.42 -25.43
C TRP A 166 -4.00 -21.27 -24.48
N ALA A 167 -2.97 -20.59 -23.99
CA ALA A 167 -3.07 -19.30 -23.34
C ALA A 167 -2.19 -18.32 -24.11
N TYR A 168 -2.75 -17.19 -24.55
CA TYR A 168 -2.06 -16.27 -25.46
C TYR A 168 -2.51 -14.83 -25.23
N ALA A 169 -1.65 -13.88 -25.63
CA ALA A 169 -1.94 -12.47 -25.51
C ALA A 169 -2.62 -11.93 -26.78
N VAL A 170 -3.78 -11.29 -26.62
CA VAL A 170 -4.59 -10.75 -27.72
C VAL A 170 -4.82 -9.25 -27.55
N ASN A 171 -4.89 -8.52 -28.65
CA ASN A 171 -5.29 -7.12 -28.65
C ASN A 171 -6.77 -7.00 -29.00
N CYS A 172 -7.65 -7.17 -28.01
CA CYS A 172 -9.10 -7.09 -28.18
C CYS A 172 -9.78 -6.44 -26.97
N ARG A 173 -11.08 -6.15 -27.10
CA ARG A 173 -11.92 -5.85 -25.95
C ARG A 173 -12.18 -7.14 -25.17
N ALA A 174 -12.22 -7.04 -23.85
CA ALA A 174 -12.43 -8.20 -22.99
C ALA A 174 -13.79 -8.87 -23.27
N THR A 175 -13.73 -10.17 -23.57
CA THR A 175 -14.88 -11.07 -23.61
C THR A 175 -14.73 -12.15 -22.53
N ASP A 176 -15.57 -13.18 -22.54
CA ASP A 176 -15.44 -14.31 -21.63
C ASP A 176 -14.09 -15.04 -21.79
N TYR A 177 -13.50 -15.02 -23.00
CA TYR A 177 -12.20 -15.66 -23.26
C TYR A 177 -11.01 -14.92 -22.64
N GLU A 178 -11.14 -13.61 -22.37
CA GLU A 178 -10.12 -12.79 -21.70
C GLU A 178 -10.42 -12.59 -20.20
N SER A 179 -11.52 -13.17 -19.73
CA SER A 179 -12.01 -13.05 -18.36
C SER A 179 -11.63 -14.28 -17.53
N TRP A 180 -11.12 -14.04 -16.32
CA TRP A 180 -10.61 -15.08 -15.44
C TRP A 180 -11.24 -14.95 -14.05
N THR A 181 -11.83 -16.02 -13.56
CA THR A 181 -12.34 -16.09 -12.18
C THR A 181 -11.21 -16.52 -11.24
N VAL A 182 -11.00 -15.73 -10.18
CA VAL A 182 -9.99 -16.01 -9.15
C VAL A 182 -10.55 -17.00 -8.14
N MET A 183 -9.89 -18.14 -7.98
CA MET A 183 -10.26 -19.21 -7.07
C MET A 183 -9.08 -19.56 -6.15
N PRO A 184 -9.30 -20.14 -4.96
CA PRO A 184 -8.22 -20.65 -4.12
C PRO A 184 -7.46 -21.80 -4.81
N GLU A 185 -6.26 -22.12 -4.33
CA GLU A 185 -5.54 -23.33 -4.73
C GLU A 185 -6.39 -24.58 -4.38
N LEU A 186 -6.54 -25.48 -5.35
CA LEU A 186 -7.21 -26.77 -5.13
C LEU A 186 -6.23 -27.70 -4.41
N ILE A 187 -6.53 -28.05 -3.17
CA ILE A 187 -5.82 -29.13 -2.45
C ILE A 187 -6.09 -30.44 -3.20
N LYS A 188 -5.03 -31.24 -3.41
CA LYS A 188 -4.97 -32.37 -4.34
C LYS A 188 -5.92 -33.56 -4.05
N ASP A 189 -6.74 -33.50 -3.00
CA ASP A 189 -7.44 -34.68 -2.47
C ASP A 189 -8.91 -34.83 -2.89
N GLY A 190 -9.30 -34.31 -4.06
CA GLY A 190 -10.64 -34.56 -4.63
C GLY A 190 -11.82 -33.96 -3.87
N VAL A 191 -11.57 -33.30 -2.73
CA VAL A 191 -12.55 -32.49 -2.01
C VAL A 191 -12.51 -31.08 -2.60
N PRO A 192 -13.61 -30.58 -3.19
CA PRO A 192 -13.68 -29.18 -3.57
C PRO A 192 -13.43 -28.34 -2.31
N PRO A 193 -12.47 -27.40 -2.31
CA PRO A 193 -12.28 -26.51 -1.17
C PRO A 193 -13.61 -25.84 -0.89
N VAL A 194 -14.00 -25.81 0.38
CA VAL A 194 -15.24 -25.18 0.83
C VAL A 194 -15.22 -23.75 0.29
N TYR A 195 -16.01 -23.54 -0.77
CA TYR A 195 -16.03 -22.29 -1.52
C TYR A 195 -16.77 -21.26 -0.67
N GLN A 196 -16.03 -20.50 0.12
CA GLN A 196 -16.56 -19.26 0.68
C GLN A 196 -16.31 -18.16 -0.34
N LYS A 197 -17.31 -18.00 -1.21
CA LYS A 197 -17.49 -16.79 -2.01
C LYS A 197 -17.29 -15.59 -1.07
N ASP A 198 -16.58 -14.57 -1.55
CA ASP A 198 -16.36 -13.29 -0.86
C ASP A 198 -15.23 -13.23 0.18
N LEU A 199 -14.45 -14.31 0.38
CA LEU A 199 -13.17 -14.21 1.10
C LEU A 199 -12.17 -13.35 0.33
N ILE A 200 -11.39 -12.55 1.07
CA ILE A 200 -10.37 -11.67 0.51
C ILE A 200 -9.17 -12.51 0.05
N VAL A 201 -8.70 -12.23 -1.17
CA VAL A 201 -7.43 -12.77 -1.69
C VAL A 201 -6.30 -11.93 -1.13
N CYS A 202 -5.43 -12.54 -0.33
CA CYS A 202 -4.26 -11.89 0.23
C CYS A 202 -3.06 -12.02 -0.72
N TYR A 203 -2.13 -11.08 -0.62
CA TYR A 203 -0.84 -11.21 -1.31
C TYR A 203 -0.07 -12.42 -0.76
N GLY A 204 0.52 -13.21 -1.66
CA GLY A 204 1.18 -14.48 -1.33
C GLY A 204 0.24 -15.69 -1.38
N ASP A 205 -1.08 -15.49 -1.46
CA ASP A 205 -2.02 -16.58 -1.64
C ASP A 205 -1.75 -17.30 -2.97
N LYS A 206 -1.79 -18.63 -2.90
CA LYS A 206 -1.80 -19.45 -4.10
C LYS A 206 -3.22 -19.47 -4.66
N ILE A 207 -3.34 -19.01 -5.90
CA ILE A 207 -4.62 -18.88 -6.59
C ILE A 207 -4.66 -19.78 -7.81
N THR A 208 -5.88 -20.19 -8.15
CA THR A 208 -6.22 -20.81 -9.43
C THR A 208 -6.99 -19.80 -10.27
N LEU A 209 -6.63 -19.65 -11.54
CA LEU A 209 -7.39 -18.84 -12.49
C LEU A 209 -8.21 -19.75 -13.40
N LEU A 210 -9.52 -19.56 -13.40
CA LEU A 210 -10.46 -20.25 -14.29
C LEU A 210 -10.86 -19.31 -15.42
N ASN A 211 -10.62 -19.70 -16.66
CA ASN A 211 -11.06 -18.93 -17.81
C ASN A 211 -12.58 -19.07 -18.01
N ASN A 212 -13.29 -17.95 -18.15
CA ASN A 212 -14.75 -17.96 -18.22
C ASN A 212 -15.27 -18.43 -19.60
N GLY A 213 -14.54 -18.17 -20.69
CA GLY A 213 -14.93 -18.57 -22.04
C GLY A 213 -14.71 -20.06 -22.34
N THR A 214 -13.66 -20.65 -21.74
CA THR A 214 -13.27 -22.05 -22.02
C THR A 214 -13.56 -23.01 -20.86
N GLY A 215 -13.81 -22.50 -19.64
CA GLY A 215 -13.92 -23.32 -18.43
C GLY A 215 -12.62 -24.02 -18.03
N GLN A 216 -11.49 -23.64 -18.62
CA GLN A 216 -10.18 -24.24 -18.37
C GLN A 216 -9.39 -23.44 -17.34
N LYS A 217 -8.59 -24.14 -16.55
CA LYS A 217 -7.70 -23.50 -15.57
C LYS A 217 -6.38 -23.12 -16.23
N LEU A 218 -5.79 -22.02 -15.77
CA LEU A 218 -4.43 -21.68 -16.13
C LEU A 218 -3.47 -22.60 -15.39
N HIS A 219 -2.63 -23.31 -16.14
CA HIS A 219 -1.67 -24.27 -15.59
C HIS A 219 -0.26 -23.94 -16.05
N SER A 220 0.71 -24.21 -15.18
CA SER A 220 2.12 -24.30 -15.53
C SER A 220 2.61 -25.70 -15.18
N HIS A 221 3.53 -26.23 -15.99
CA HIS A 221 4.25 -27.46 -15.67
C HIS A 221 5.74 -27.16 -15.53
N PRO A 222 6.43 -27.79 -14.57
CA PRO A 222 7.88 -27.83 -14.60
C PRO A 222 8.32 -28.55 -15.87
N TYR A 223 9.31 -27.97 -16.56
CA TYR A 223 9.92 -28.58 -17.74
C TYR A 223 10.77 -29.76 -17.29
N GLU A 224 10.23 -30.98 -17.33
CA GLU A 224 11.05 -32.18 -17.17
C GLU A 224 11.95 -32.30 -18.41
N ARG A 225 13.26 -32.07 -18.21
CA ARG A 225 14.26 -32.36 -19.24
C ARG A 225 14.17 -33.85 -19.56
N PHE A 226 13.76 -34.17 -20.78
CA PHE A 226 13.94 -35.51 -21.34
C PHE A 226 15.41 -35.90 -21.19
N ASN A 227 15.70 -36.91 -20.37
CA ASN A 227 16.94 -37.67 -20.47
C ASN A 227 16.74 -38.67 -21.61
N PRO A 228 17.45 -38.55 -22.75
CA PRO A 228 17.45 -39.62 -23.72
C PRO A 228 18.18 -40.83 -23.12
N GLN A 229 17.50 -41.97 -23.07
CA GLN A 229 18.12 -43.28 -22.89
C GLN A 229 18.80 -43.72 -24.19
#